data_AF-A0A7K4H9G6-F1
#
_entry.id   AF-A0A7K4H9G6-F1
#
_cell.length_a   1.000
_cell.length_b   1.000
_cell.length_c   1.000
_cell.angle_alpha   90.00
_cell.angle_beta   90.00
_cell.angle_gamma   90.00
#
_symmetry.space_group_name_H-M   'P 1'
#
loop_
_entity.id
_entity.type
_entity.pdbx_description
1 polymer ?
#
loop_
_entity_poly.entity_id
_entity_poly.type
_entity_poly.pdbx_seq_one_letter_code
_entity_poly.pdbx_strand_id
1 'polypeptide(L)'
;MNVTIFDPYKKPFINAPEEDEETHNKLVKLMEEGDKIPFLPYTTTYDQVAEHMKQVRSFDLSMVDRADFIICYLDPEVPTFGTMEELSWACRCKKPTFIVVEGGKKKTPFWVMGMFPHKYIYNSFKEVEDVLLDINTGKVKISSDRWRLFEPHLR
;
A
#
# COMPACT_ATOMS: atom_id res chain seq x y z
N MET A 1 14.09 14.11 11.31
CA MET A 1 12.88 13.91 10.49
C MET A 1 11.72 13.64 11.42
N ASN A 2 10.63 14.40 11.31
CA ASN A 2 9.40 14.16 12.07
C ASN A 2 8.41 13.44 11.14
N VAL A 3 8.46 12.11 11.10
CA VAL A 3 7.63 11.26 10.22
C VAL A 3 6.80 10.33 11.09
N THR A 4 5.50 10.24 10.79
CA THR A 4 4.60 9.24 11.37
C THR A 4 4.41 8.12 10.36
N ILE A 5 4.55 6.87 10.82
CA ILE A 5 4.37 5.68 9.99
C ILE A 5 2.98 5.11 10.28
N PHE A 6 2.21 4.86 9.23
CA PHE A 6 0.96 4.12 9.33
C PHE A 6 1.25 2.63 9.19
N ASP A 7 0.88 1.87 10.22
CA ASP A 7 0.95 0.42 10.23
C ASP A 7 -0.35 -0.14 9.64
N PRO A 8 -0.32 -0.89 8.53
CA PRO A 8 -1.53 -1.41 7.89
C PRO A 8 -2.30 -2.42 8.76
N TYR A 9 -1.65 -3.04 9.76
CA TYR A 9 -2.35 -3.90 10.73
C TYR A 9 -2.86 -3.12 11.95
N LYS A 10 -2.47 -1.85 12.10
CA LYS A 10 -2.95 -0.93 13.15
C LYS A 10 -3.44 0.37 12.53
N LYS A 11 -4.48 0.22 11.72
CA LYS A 11 -5.09 1.28 10.93
C LYS A 11 -5.52 2.44 11.84
N PRO A 12 -5.11 3.69 11.55
CA PRO A 12 -5.41 4.86 12.39
C PRO A 12 -6.83 5.38 12.15
N PHE A 13 -7.83 4.50 12.13
CA PHE A 13 -9.24 4.84 11.94
C PHE A 13 -10.06 4.36 13.12
N ILE A 14 -11.06 5.14 13.50
CA ILE A 14 -11.98 4.83 14.61
C ILE A 14 -12.79 3.55 14.31
N ASN A 15 -13.03 3.27 13.02
CA ASN A 15 -13.88 2.19 12.52
C ASN A 15 -13.13 1.26 11.55
N ALA A 16 -11.83 1.01 11.80
CA ALA A 16 -11.05 0.10 10.98
C ALA A 16 -11.64 -1.33 11.01
N PRO A 17 -11.63 -2.07 9.88
CA PRO A 17 -12.00 -3.47 9.86
C PRO A 17 -10.98 -4.34 10.63
N GLU A 18 -11.42 -5.51 11.09
CA GLU A 18 -10.55 -6.49 11.74
C GLU A 18 -9.73 -7.27 10.71
N GLU A 19 -8.44 -7.40 10.96
CA GLU A 19 -7.45 -8.05 10.08
C GLU A 19 -6.44 -8.89 10.86
N ASP A 20 -6.82 -9.34 12.05
CA ASP A 20 -6.02 -10.27 12.82
C ASP A 20 -6.00 -11.68 12.21
N GLU A 21 -5.11 -12.52 12.75
CA GLU A 21 -4.93 -13.90 12.29
C GLU A 21 -6.21 -14.74 12.43
N GLU A 22 -7.03 -14.49 13.44
CA GLU A 22 -8.31 -15.17 13.63
C GLU A 22 -9.29 -14.83 12.50
N THR A 23 -9.42 -13.54 12.18
CA THR A 23 -10.25 -13.04 11.09
C THR A 23 -9.77 -13.58 9.75
N HIS A 24 -8.46 -13.58 9.52
CA HIS A 24 -7.87 -14.17 8.32
C HIS A 24 -8.25 -15.65 8.16
N ASN A 25 -8.05 -16.45 9.21
CA ASN A 25 -8.38 -17.88 9.21
C ASN A 25 -9.89 -18.13 9.00
N LYS A 26 -10.74 -17.26 9.55
CA LYS A 26 -12.19 -17.31 9.32
C LYS A 26 -12.54 -17.05 7.84
N LEU A 27 -11.96 -16.03 7.22
CA LEU A 27 -12.19 -15.71 5.81
C LEU A 27 -11.71 -16.84 4.89
N VAL A 28 -10.58 -17.47 5.20
CA VAL A 28 -10.07 -18.64 4.47
C VAL A 28 -11.09 -19.80 4.53
N LYS A 29 -11.61 -20.12 5.71
CA LYS A 29 -12.65 -21.16 5.87
C LYS A 29 -13.91 -20.83 5.08
N LEU A 30 -14.39 -19.59 5.14
CA LEU A 30 -15.56 -19.14 4.38
C LEU A 30 -15.33 -19.27 2.86
N MET A 31 -14.14 -18.96 2.36
CA MET A 31 -13.78 -19.16 0.95
C MET A 31 -13.79 -20.64 0.54
N GLU A 32 -13.35 -21.56 1.40
CA GLU A 32 -13.38 -23.00 1.17
C GLU A 32 -14.80 -23.59 1.21
N GLU A 33 -15.67 -23.04 2.06
CA GLU A 33 -17.06 -23.47 2.20
C GLU A 33 -17.92 -23.15 0.97
N GLY A 34 -17.62 -22.04 0.29
CA GLY A 34 -18.31 -21.57 -0.92
C GLY A 34 -19.82 -21.35 -0.75
N ASP A 35 -20.61 -21.55 -1.81
CA ASP A 35 -22.06 -21.28 -1.79
C ASP A 35 -22.91 -22.23 -0.91
N LYS A 36 -22.32 -22.90 0.09
CA LYS A 36 -23.07 -23.67 1.08
C LYS A 36 -23.90 -22.71 1.93
N ILE A 37 -25.18 -22.60 1.61
CA ILE A 37 -26.18 -21.78 2.32
C ILE A 37 -26.48 -22.43 3.68
N PRO A 38 -26.00 -21.91 4.83
CA PRO A 38 -26.46 -22.37 6.13
C PRO A 38 -27.72 -21.57 6.46
N PHE A 39 -28.89 -22.13 6.15
CA PHE A 39 -30.20 -21.71 6.68
C PHE A 39 -30.71 -20.27 6.40
N LEU A 40 -29.93 -19.37 5.78
CA LEU A 40 -30.35 -17.98 5.48
C LEU A 40 -30.44 -17.73 3.96
N PRO A 41 -31.60 -17.35 3.40
CA PRO A 41 -31.83 -17.34 1.96
C PRO A 41 -31.14 -16.23 1.13
N TYR A 42 -30.28 -15.38 1.71
CA TYR A 42 -29.86 -14.13 1.03
C TYR A 42 -28.37 -13.73 1.07
N THR A 43 -27.45 -14.52 1.62
CA THR A 43 -26.00 -14.21 1.56
C THR A 43 -25.15 -15.48 1.55
N THR A 44 -24.32 -15.69 0.54
CA THR A 44 -23.38 -16.82 0.47
C THR A 44 -22.14 -16.57 1.34
N THR A 45 -21.28 -17.57 1.55
CA THR A 45 -20.01 -17.32 2.25
C THR A 45 -19.09 -16.41 1.42
N TYR A 46 -19.18 -16.47 0.08
CA TYR A 46 -18.47 -15.54 -0.81
C TYR A 46 -18.94 -14.10 -0.62
N ASP A 47 -20.24 -13.86 -0.44
CA ASP A 47 -20.75 -12.51 -0.16
C ASP A 47 -20.16 -11.96 1.14
N GLN A 48 -20.03 -12.79 2.18
CA GLN A 48 -19.44 -12.40 3.45
C GLN A 48 -17.96 -12.03 3.31
N VAL A 49 -17.18 -12.86 2.61
CA VAL A 49 -15.75 -12.58 2.38
C VAL A 49 -15.59 -11.32 1.52
N ALA A 50 -16.39 -11.19 0.46
CA ALA A 50 -16.33 -10.04 -0.43
C ALA A 50 -16.67 -8.74 0.32
N GLU A 51 -17.70 -8.74 1.16
CA GLU A 51 -18.09 -7.55 1.93
C GLU A 51 -17.01 -7.15 2.94
N HIS A 52 -16.39 -8.12 3.63
CA HIS A 52 -15.27 -7.84 4.53
C HIS A 52 -14.07 -7.26 3.77
N MET A 53 -13.66 -7.90 2.68
CA MET A 53 -12.50 -7.46 1.90
C MET A 53 -12.73 -6.13 1.19
N LYS A 54 -13.96 -5.75 0.84
CA LYS A 54 -14.29 -4.40 0.36
C LYS A 54 -13.94 -3.35 1.41
N GLN A 55 -14.26 -3.61 2.68
CA GLN A 55 -13.93 -2.70 3.77
C GLN A 55 -12.42 -2.60 3.94
N VAL A 56 -11.73 -3.73 4.11
CA VAL A 56 -10.25 -3.78 4.23
C VAL A 56 -9.58 -2.97 3.12
N ARG A 57 -9.89 -3.28 1.86
CA ARG A 57 -9.36 -2.60 0.68
C ARG A 57 -9.64 -1.10 0.69
N SER A 58 -10.85 -0.68 1.07
CA SER A 58 -11.22 0.73 1.10
C SER A 58 -10.41 1.52 2.14
N PHE A 59 -10.12 0.92 3.29
CA PHE A 59 -9.34 1.57 4.35
C PHE A 59 -7.86 1.67 3.99
N ASP A 60 -7.28 0.64 3.37
CA ASP A 60 -5.91 0.68 2.85
C ASP A 60 -5.71 1.79 1.81
N LEU A 61 -6.60 1.86 0.82
CA LEU A 61 -6.54 2.92 -0.18
C LEU A 61 -6.75 4.32 0.43
N SER A 62 -7.54 4.42 1.51
CA SER A 62 -7.70 5.68 2.25
C SER A 62 -6.43 6.08 3.01
N MET A 63 -5.62 5.14 3.50
CA MET A 63 -4.30 5.45 4.06
C MET A 63 -3.34 5.95 2.99
N VAL A 64 -3.32 5.30 1.83
CA VAL A 64 -2.53 5.75 0.68
C VAL A 64 -2.90 7.19 0.32
N ASP A 65 -4.21 7.50 0.27
CA ASP A 65 -4.70 8.84 -0.05
C ASP A 65 -4.28 9.90 0.98
N ARG A 66 -4.20 9.53 2.27
CA ARG A 66 -3.81 10.45 3.35
C ARG A 66 -2.30 10.61 3.50
N ALA A 67 -1.50 9.64 3.09
CA ALA A 67 -0.06 9.68 3.26
C ALA A 67 0.60 10.78 2.41
N ASP A 68 1.54 11.55 2.98
CA ASP A 68 2.32 12.55 2.23
C ASP A 68 3.26 11.92 1.20
N PHE A 69 3.76 10.73 1.52
CA PHE A 69 4.59 9.92 0.64
C PHE A 69 4.46 8.43 1.00
N ILE A 70 4.85 7.58 0.07
CA ILE A 70 4.76 6.12 0.20
C ILE A 70 6.18 5.55 0.17
N ILE A 71 6.48 4.64 1.10
CA ILE A 71 7.61 3.71 0.98
C ILE A 71 7.01 2.32 0.80
N CYS A 72 7.40 1.63 -0.27
CA CYS A 72 6.92 0.30 -0.58
C CYS A 72 8.10 -0.66 -0.66
N TYR A 73 7.97 -1.82 -0.01
CA TYR A 73 8.84 -2.96 -0.26
C TYR A 73 8.12 -3.94 -1.17
N LEU A 74 8.83 -4.47 -2.18
CA LEU A 74 8.28 -5.39 -3.14
C LEU A 74 9.19 -6.59 -3.28
N ASP A 75 8.66 -7.78 -2.98
CA ASP A 75 9.27 -9.04 -3.36
C ASP A 75 8.61 -9.57 -4.64
N PRO A 76 9.31 -9.62 -5.79
CA PRO A 76 8.74 -10.11 -7.04
C PRO A 76 8.28 -11.57 -7.01
N GLU A 77 8.78 -12.37 -6.07
CA GLU A 77 8.43 -13.79 -5.93
C GLU A 77 7.19 -14.00 -5.06
N VAL A 78 6.72 -12.96 -4.35
CA VAL A 78 5.54 -13.02 -3.49
C VAL A 78 4.37 -12.27 -4.13
N PRO A 79 3.28 -12.95 -4.52
CA PRO A 79 2.10 -12.29 -5.06
C PRO A 79 1.49 -11.33 -4.04
N THR A 80 1.55 -10.03 -4.32
CA THR A 80 1.06 -8.95 -3.44
C THR A 80 0.04 -8.09 -4.17
N PHE A 81 -1.17 -8.63 -4.37
CA PHE A 81 -2.23 -7.96 -5.13
C PHE A 81 -2.66 -6.62 -4.50
N GLY A 82 -2.80 -6.58 -3.17
CA GLY A 82 -3.12 -5.35 -2.43
C GLY A 82 -2.06 -4.28 -2.65
N THR A 83 -0.78 -4.62 -2.44
CA THR A 83 0.35 -3.69 -2.63
C THR A 83 0.45 -3.16 -4.06
N MET A 84 0.19 -3.99 -5.08
CA MET A 84 0.17 -3.51 -6.46
C MET A 84 -0.96 -2.51 -6.71
N GLU A 85 -2.12 -2.73 -6.11
CA GLU A 85 -3.23 -1.78 -6.19
C GLU A 85 -2.92 -0.46 -5.48
N GLU A 86 -2.34 -0.52 -4.28
CA GLU A 86 -1.88 0.66 -3.52
C GLU A 86 -0.84 1.47 -4.31
N LEU A 87 0.13 0.79 -4.93
CA LEU A 87 1.11 1.43 -5.82
C LEU A 87 0.44 2.05 -7.05
N SER A 88 -0.55 1.38 -7.64
CA SER A 88 -1.33 1.94 -8.75
C SER A 88 -2.08 3.20 -8.34
N TRP A 89 -2.65 3.20 -7.13
CA TRP A 89 -3.32 4.36 -6.57
C TRP A 89 -2.35 5.51 -6.29
N ALA A 90 -1.23 5.25 -5.63
CA ALA A 90 -0.17 6.23 -5.38
C ALA A 90 0.39 6.83 -6.68
N CYS A 91 0.57 5.99 -7.72
CA CYS A 91 0.98 6.38 -9.06
C CYS A 91 -0.02 7.36 -9.71
N ARG A 92 -1.33 7.07 -9.57
CA ARG A 92 -2.41 7.88 -10.11
C ARG A 92 -2.54 9.23 -9.39
N CYS A 93 -2.46 9.22 -8.06
CA CYS A 93 -2.46 10.43 -7.23
C CYS A 93 -1.15 11.23 -7.32
N LYS A 94 -0.13 10.69 -8.01
CA LYS A 94 1.19 11.31 -8.16
C LYS A 94 1.89 11.59 -6.83
N LYS A 95 1.70 10.69 -5.85
CA LYS A 95 2.37 10.78 -4.56
C LYS A 95 3.87 10.52 -4.73
N PRO A 96 4.75 11.19 -3.96
CA PRO A 96 6.12 10.74 -3.79
C PRO A 96 6.09 9.28 -3.31
N THR A 97 6.75 8.41 -4.07
CA THR A 97 6.74 6.97 -3.84
C THR A 97 8.16 6.48 -3.95
N PHE A 98 8.63 5.73 -2.97
CA PHE A 98 9.98 5.16 -2.91
C PHE A 98 9.84 3.64 -2.85
N ILE A 99 10.27 2.95 -3.91
CA ILE A 99 10.03 1.51 -4.07
C ILE A 99 11.34 0.77 -3.87
N VAL A 100 11.41 -0.05 -2.83
CA VAL A 100 12.50 -0.98 -2.57
C VAL A 100 12.13 -2.33 -3.16
N VAL A 101 12.99 -2.90 -3.98
CA VAL A 101 12.74 -4.21 -4.62
C VAL A 101 13.70 -5.25 -4.05
N GLU A 102 13.16 -6.38 -3.60
CA GLU A 102 13.95 -7.51 -3.10
C GLU A 102 14.85 -8.06 -4.21
N GLY A 103 16.11 -8.33 -3.88
CA GLY A 103 17.15 -8.66 -4.87
C GLY A 103 17.55 -7.49 -5.81
N GLY A 104 17.09 -6.28 -5.50
CA GLY A 104 17.48 -5.02 -6.12
C GLY A 104 16.65 -4.62 -7.34
N LYS A 105 16.86 -3.38 -7.80
CA LYS A 105 16.13 -2.74 -8.91
C LYS A 105 16.10 -3.57 -10.20
N LYS A 106 17.13 -4.38 -10.44
CA LYS A 106 17.20 -5.29 -11.60
C LYS A 106 16.06 -6.32 -11.64
N LYS A 107 15.46 -6.64 -10.49
CA LYS A 107 14.33 -7.57 -10.38
C LYS A 107 12.96 -6.89 -10.43
N THR A 108 12.92 -5.59 -10.68
CA THR A 108 11.65 -4.84 -10.71
C THR A 108 10.70 -5.43 -11.76
N PRO A 109 9.45 -5.75 -11.39
CA PRO A 109 8.45 -6.17 -12.36
C PRO A 109 8.24 -5.12 -13.45
N PHE A 110 8.09 -5.56 -14.70
CA PHE A 110 7.94 -4.65 -15.84
C PHE A 110 6.79 -3.66 -15.70
N TRP A 111 5.70 -4.08 -15.05
CA TRP A 111 4.56 -3.19 -14.78
C TRP A 111 4.95 -2.02 -13.88
N VAL A 112 5.73 -2.26 -12.83
CA VAL A 112 6.23 -1.21 -11.92
C VAL A 112 7.17 -0.25 -12.66
N MET A 113 8.03 -0.76 -13.55
CA MET A 113 8.87 0.06 -14.44
C MET A 113 8.04 0.96 -15.37
N GLY A 114 6.86 0.51 -15.79
CA GLY A 114 5.92 1.32 -16.59
C GLY A 114 5.12 2.34 -15.77
N MET A 115 4.85 2.05 -14.49
CA MET A 115 4.05 2.91 -13.60
C MET A 115 4.85 4.09 -13.05
N PHE A 116 6.12 3.86 -12.68
CA PHE A 116 6.95 4.83 -11.99
C PHE A 116 8.26 5.10 -12.75
N PRO A 117 8.72 6.36 -12.81
CA PRO A 117 10.08 6.65 -13.23
C PRO A 117 11.09 5.84 -12.43
N HIS A 118 11.98 5.12 -13.12
CA HIS A 118 12.92 4.20 -12.47
C HIS A 118 13.77 4.86 -11.38
N LYS A 119 14.00 6.18 -11.39
CA LYS A 119 14.71 6.92 -10.33
C LYS A 119 14.08 6.82 -8.93
N TYR A 120 12.83 6.36 -8.85
CA TYR A 120 12.10 6.11 -7.60
C TYR A 120 12.14 4.65 -7.14
N ILE A 121 12.95 3.84 -7.82
CA ILE A 121 13.11 2.41 -7.56
C ILE A 121 14.54 2.16 -7.11
N TYR A 122 14.67 1.56 -5.94
CA TYR A 122 15.87 1.48 -5.11
C TYR A 122 16.24 0.04 -4.82
N ASN A 123 17.53 -0.20 -4.53
CA ASN A 123 18.03 -1.53 -4.21
C ASN A 123 17.89 -1.88 -2.72
N SER A 124 17.71 -0.89 -1.85
CA SER A 124 17.62 -1.11 -0.40
C SER A 124 16.89 0.02 0.30
N PHE A 125 16.42 -0.24 1.53
CA PHE A 125 15.90 0.79 2.41
C PHE A 125 16.95 1.86 2.75
N LYS A 126 18.24 1.52 2.75
CA LYS A 126 19.30 2.48 3.05
C LYS A 126 19.37 3.59 2.00
N GLU A 127 19.25 3.25 0.72
CA GLU A 127 19.18 4.25 -0.35
C GLU A 127 17.97 5.18 -0.18
N VAL A 128 16.82 4.65 0.26
CA VAL A 128 15.62 5.45 0.53
C VAL A 128 15.84 6.38 1.72
N GLU A 129 16.40 5.88 2.82
CA GLU A 129 16.73 6.67 4.01
C GLU A 129 17.65 7.84 3.67
N ASP A 130 18.73 7.58 2.92
CA ASP A 130 19.71 8.59 2.53
C ASP A 130 19.05 9.70 1.67
N VAL A 131 18.18 9.32 0.73
CA VAL A 131 17.43 10.29 -0.09
C VAL A 131 16.47 11.12 0.75
N LEU A 132 15.75 10.49 1.68
CA LEU A 132 14.83 11.21 2.57
C LEU A 132 15.59 12.16 3.50
N LEU A 133 16.76 11.78 4.00
CA LEU A 133 17.61 12.63 4.82
C LEU A 133 18.15 13.82 4.01
N ASP A 134 18.61 13.58 2.78
CA ASP A 134 19.07 14.64 1.86
C ASP A 134 17.94 15.63 1.52
N ILE A 135 16.71 15.14 1.34
CA ILE A 135 15.53 15.99 1.15
C ILE A 135 15.23 16.80 2.42
N ASN A 136 15.18 16.13 3.59
CA ASN A 136 14.84 16.76 4.86
C ASN A 136 15.86 17.83 5.28
N THR A 137 17.14 17.63 4.96
CA THR A 137 18.22 18.59 5.25
C THR A 137 18.35 19.70 4.20
N GLY A 138 17.56 19.64 3.12
CA GLY A 138 17.59 20.62 2.03
C GLY A 138 18.77 20.45 1.07
N LYS A 139 19.59 19.41 1.23
CA LYS A 139 20.68 19.07 0.31
C LYS A 139 20.16 18.70 -1.08
N VAL A 140 19.01 18.04 -1.14
CA VAL A 140 18.27 17.79 -2.38
C VAL A 140 16.95 18.55 -2.35
N LYS A 141 16.76 19.46 -3.31
CA LYS A 141 15.47 20.13 -3.47
C LYS A 141 14.45 19.11 -3.96
N ILE A 142 13.28 19.10 -3.32
CA ILE A 142 12.08 18.41 -3.82
C ILE A 142 11.79 18.95 -5.22
N SER A 143 12.18 18.18 -6.24
CA SER A 143 12.08 18.59 -7.64
C SER A 143 11.57 17.39 -8.45
N SER A 144 10.25 17.32 -8.51
CA SER A 144 9.53 16.37 -9.35
C SER A 144 8.36 17.10 -9.96
N ASP A 145 8.39 17.25 -11.27
CA ASP A 145 7.27 17.69 -12.11
C ASP A 145 6.06 16.75 -11.97
N ARG A 146 6.31 15.50 -11.60
CA ARG A 146 5.29 14.50 -11.32
C ARG A 146 4.59 14.77 -9.98
N TRP A 147 5.32 15.02 -8.90
CA TRP A 147 4.74 14.99 -7.55
C TRP A 147 3.69 16.09 -7.35
N ARG A 148 2.64 15.76 -6.59
CA ARG A 148 1.57 16.68 -6.20
C ARG A 148 1.55 16.77 -4.68
N LEU A 149 2.33 17.70 -4.16
CA LEU A 149 2.44 17.99 -2.73
C LEU A 149 1.57 19.18 -2.38
N PHE A 150 0.92 19.13 -1.24
CA PHE A 150 0.29 20.29 -0.64
C PHE A 150 1.33 21.29 -0.13
N GLU A 151 0.92 22.55 -0.01
CA GLU A 151 1.73 23.59 0.60
C GLU A 151 2.05 23.26 2.06
N PRO A 152 3.15 23.79 2.63
CA PRO A 152 3.59 23.41 3.97
C PRO A 152 2.60 23.60 5.11
N HIS A 153 1.60 24.48 4.95
CA HIS A 153 0.60 24.76 5.97
C HIS A 153 -0.67 23.89 5.85
N LEU A 154 -0.75 23.07 4.80
CA LEU A 154 -1.85 22.14 4.51
C LEU A 154 -1.47 20.68 4.78
N ARG A 155 -0.26 20.45 5.29
CA ARG A 155 0.32 19.15 5.63
C ARG A 155 0.76 19.16 7.09
#